data_AF-U2PXY2-F1
#
_entry.id   AF-U2PXY2-F1
#
_cell.length_a   1.000
_cell.length_b   1.000
_cell.length_c   1.000
_cell.angle_alpha   90.00
_cell.angle_beta   90.00
_cell.angle_gamma   90.00
#
_symmetry.space_group_name_H-M   'P 1'
#
loop_
_entity.id
_entity.type
_entity.pdbx_description
1 polymer ?
#
loop_
_entity_poly.entity_id
_entity_poly.type
_entity_poly.pdbx_seq_one_letter_code
_entity_poly.pdbx_strand_id
1 'polypeptide(L)'
;MSTDFVNLTKENLANEHVCCIIRSKKPHKGIDAKKEWLSERLDEGHVFRKLNEKATVFIEYAPLETAWVPIIGDNYYYVYCLWVSGSHKGKGYGNLLMEYCLADAKAKGKSGICMLGAKKQKAWLSDQSFVKRFGFKVVDTTDNDYELLALSFDGTMPKFSPSIKNHKIESKELTIYYDMQCLYVYQSIEMIKQYCEMNEVPVSLIQVDTLQKAKELPCVFNNWAVFYKGNFETVNLLDIAYLKRILKK
;
A
#
# COMPACT_ATOMS: atom_id res chain seq x y z
N MET A 1 17.62 16.99 16.22
CA MET A 1 16.65 16.31 15.32
C MET A 1 15.44 15.99 16.17
N SER A 2 14.23 16.38 15.76
CA SER A 2 13.04 15.96 16.52
C SER A 2 12.87 14.45 16.32
N THR A 3 12.94 13.68 17.39
CA THR A 3 12.62 12.24 17.37
C THR A 3 11.22 11.97 17.89
N ASP A 4 10.38 13.01 17.90
CA ASP A 4 9.02 12.91 18.39
C ASP A 4 8.12 12.34 17.30
N PHE A 5 7.58 11.15 17.58
CA PHE A 5 6.71 10.41 16.67
C PHE A 5 5.40 10.10 17.36
N VAL A 6 4.31 10.28 16.64
CA VAL A 6 2.95 10.03 17.13
C VAL A 6 2.29 8.94 16.28
N ASN A 7 1.51 8.08 16.94
CA ASN A 7 0.62 7.15 16.26
C ASN A 7 -0.74 7.83 16.05
N LEU A 8 -1.32 7.63 14.88
CA LEU A 8 -2.71 8.02 14.66
C LEU A 8 -3.63 7.09 15.46
N THR A 9 -4.59 7.71 16.14
CA THR A 9 -5.63 7.05 16.92
C THR A 9 -6.98 7.62 16.49
N LYS A 10 -8.08 6.99 16.86
CA LYS A 10 -9.42 7.50 16.51
C LYS A 10 -9.66 8.91 17.05
N GLU A 11 -9.09 9.21 18.21
CA GLU A 11 -9.25 10.49 18.91
C GLU A 11 -8.46 11.62 18.23
N ASN A 12 -7.26 11.33 17.69
CA ASN A 12 -6.41 12.36 17.08
C ASN A 12 -6.53 12.45 15.56
N LEU A 13 -7.08 11.43 14.88
CA LEU A 13 -7.10 11.33 13.42
C LEU A 13 -7.78 12.51 12.72
N ALA A 14 -8.83 13.06 13.33
CA ALA A 14 -9.53 14.23 12.79
C ALA A 14 -8.60 15.45 12.70
N ASN A 15 -7.74 15.65 13.69
CA ASN A 15 -6.87 16.82 13.82
C ASN A 15 -5.47 16.60 13.22
N GLU A 16 -5.06 15.34 13.11
CA GLU A 16 -3.76 14.98 12.54
C GLU A 16 -3.78 14.96 11.01
N HIS A 17 -2.60 15.14 10.43
CA HIS A 17 -2.41 14.95 9.00
C HIS A 17 -2.10 13.48 8.70
N VAL A 18 -2.72 12.95 7.64
CA VAL A 18 -2.30 11.70 7.02
C VAL A 18 -1.29 12.06 5.93
N CYS A 19 -0.05 11.58 6.09
CA CYS A 19 1.10 12.01 5.28
C CYS A 19 0.92 11.77 3.77
N CYS A 20 1.85 12.31 2.96
CA CYS A 20 1.94 12.33 1.48
C CYS A 20 1.49 13.64 0.80
N ILE A 21 0.31 14.19 1.10
CA ILE A 21 -0.16 15.48 0.52
C ILE A 21 -0.16 16.56 1.61
N ILE A 22 1.00 16.84 2.17
CA ILE A 22 1.13 17.75 3.33
C ILE A 22 1.27 19.21 2.89
N ARG A 23 1.73 19.44 1.65
CA ARG A 23 1.97 20.78 1.09
C ARG A 23 0.85 21.30 0.20
N SER A 24 -0.24 20.52 0.02
CA SER A 24 -1.37 21.01 -0.77
C SER A 24 -2.05 22.15 -0.02
N LYS A 25 -2.18 23.29 -0.71
CA LYS A 25 -2.98 24.42 -0.23
C LYS A 25 -4.48 24.24 -0.48
N LYS A 26 -4.85 23.29 -1.35
CA LYS A 26 -6.24 22.99 -1.69
C LYS A 26 -6.73 21.81 -0.84
N PRO A 27 -7.97 21.88 -0.31
CA PRO A 27 -8.64 20.72 0.27
C PRO A 27 -8.57 19.55 -0.71
N HIS A 28 -8.20 18.37 -0.21
CA HIS A 28 -7.98 17.19 -1.03
C HIS A 28 -8.89 16.09 -0.51
N LYS A 29 -9.98 15.79 -1.22
CA LYS A 29 -10.98 14.79 -0.80
C LYS A 29 -10.40 13.40 -0.49
N GLY A 30 -9.29 13.02 -1.12
CA GLY A 30 -8.57 11.78 -0.78
C GLY A 30 -7.93 11.77 0.62
N ILE A 31 -7.75 12.92 1.28
CA ILE A 31 -7.36 12.99 2.69
C ILE A 31 -8.51 12.48 3.55
N ASP A 32 -9.72 12.99 3.30
CA ASP A 32 -10.92 12.60 4.06
C ASP A 32 -11.23 11.13 3.85
N ALA A 33 -11.19 10.65 2.60
CA ALA A 33 -11.37 9.23 2.27
C ALA A 33 -10.32 8.32 2.94
N LYS A 34 -9.04 8.72 2.98
CA LYS A 34 -8.01 7.96 3.70
C LYS A 34 -8.24 7.97 5.21
N LYS A 35 -8.68 9.09 5.79
CA LYS A 35 -9.00 9.18 7.22
C LYS A 35 -10.17 8.27 7.57
N GLU A 36 -11.22 8.27 6.76
CA GLU A 36 -12.36 7.36 6.92
C GLU A 36 -11.90 5.90 6.86
N TRP A 37 -11.18 5.52 5.79
CA TRP A 37 -10.61 4.18 5.65
C TRP A 37 -9.73 3.80 6.85
N LEU A 38 -8.83 4.69 7.28
CA LEU A 38 -7.94 4.43 8.41
C LEU A 38 -8.73 4.27 9.72
N SER A 39 -9.77 5.07 9.94
CA SER A 39 -10.56 5.03 11.18
C SER A 39 -11.18 3.67 11.43
N GLU A 40 -11.60 2.95 10.38
CA GLU A 40 -12.13 1.60 10.48
C GLU A 40 -11.04 0.56 10.79
N ARG A 41 -9.85 0.73 10.21
CA ARG A 41 -8.75 -0.24 10.31
C ARG A 41 -7.93 -0.11 11.58
N LEU A 42 -7.98 1.05 12.27
CA LEU A 42 -7.28 1.25 13.55
C LEU A 42 -7.68 0.20 14.60
N ASP A 43 -8.96 -0.17 14.67
CA ASP A 43 -9.45 -1.21 15.60
C ASP A 43 -8.98 -2.63 15.20
N GLU A 44 -8.61 -2.83 13.94
CA GLU A 44 -8.09 -4.10 13.41
C GLU A 44 -6.58 -4.27 13.65
N GLY A 45 -5.98 -3.35 14.41
CA GLY A 45 -4.56 -3.32 14.73
C GLY A 45 -3.69 -2.59 13.71
N HIS A 46 -4.29 -1.86 12.76
CA HIS A 46 -3.55 -1.02 11.83
C HIS A 46 -2.82 0.10 12.57
N VAL A 47 -1.55 0.31 12.25
CA VAL A 47 -0.70 1.34 12.86
C VAL A 47 -0.25 2.30 11.77
N PHE A 48 -0.54 3.58 11.98
CA PHE A 48 0.05 4.68 11.21
C PHE A 48 0.88 5.54 12.17
N ARG A 49 2.21 5.43 12.09
CA ARG A 49 3.14 6.19 12.91
C ARG A 49 3.88 7.21 12.07
N LYS A 50 3.86 8.47 12.49
CA LYS A 50 4.47 9.59 11.77
C LYS A 50 5.28 10.50 12.67
N LEU A 51 6.22 11.24 12.06
CA LEU A 51 6.91 12.33 12.74
C LEU A 51 5.86 13.36 13.21
N ASN A 52 6.03 13.89 14.42
CA ASN A 52 5.17 14.94 14.96
C ASN A 52 5.54 16.32 14.37
N GLU A 53 5.51 16.39 13.05
CA GLU A 53 5.81 17.56 12.23
C GLU A 53 5.01 17.42 10.94
N LYS A 54 4.65 18.53 10.28
CA LYS A 54 4.10 18.52 8.92
C LYS A 54 5.16 18.09 7.88
N ALA A 55 5.52 16.81 7.88
CA ALA A 55 6.54 16.23 7.03
C ALA A 55 6.16 14.83 6.52
N THR A 56 6.64 14.44 5.33
CA THR A 56 6.40 13.09 4.78
C THR A 56 7.43 12.13 5.38
N VAL A 57 7.19 11.77 6.64
CA VAL A 57 8.03 10.88 7.46
C VAL A 57 7.11 9.97 8.27
N PHE A 58 6.87 8.75 7.80
CA PHE A 58 5.93 7.83 8.45
C PHE A 58 6.16 6.37 8.05
N ILE A 59 5.57 5.47 8.85
CA ILE A 59 5.39 4.05 8.55
C ILE A 59 3.94 3.65 8.80
N GLU A 60 3.44 2.77 7.95
CA GLU A 60 2.09 2.23 8.00
C GLU A 60 2.14 0.71 7.88
N TYR A 61 1.59 0.00 8.85
CA TYR A 61 1.61 -1.46 8.92
C TYR A 61 0.39 -2.02 9.69
N ALA A 62 0.06 -3.30 9.48
CA ALA A 62 -1.06 -3.97 10.15
C ALA A 62 -0.76 -5.47 10.37
N PRO A 63 -1.49 -6.17 11.27
CA PRO A 63 -1.54 -7.64 11.27
C PRO A 63 -1.82 -8.17 9.86
N LEU A 64 -1.05 -9.16 9.41
CA LEU A 64 -1.18 -9.69 8.05
C LEU A 64 -2.57 -10.30 7.83
N GLU A 65 -3.18 -10.86 8.87
CA GLU A 65 -4.52 -11.44 8.87
C GLU A 65 -5.59 -10.40 8.53
N THR A 66 -5.45 -9.18 9.05
CA THR A 66 -6.36 -8.05 8.79
C THR A 66 -5.85 -7.10 7.72
N ALA A 67 -4.67 -7.34 7.17
CA ALA A 67 -4.14 -6.55 6.06
C ALA A 67 -4.89 -6.85 4.76
N TRP A 68 -5.41 -5.80 4.14
CA TRP A 68 -6.11 -5.73 2.86
C TRP A 68 -5.16 -5.93 1.67
N VAL A 69 -4.47 -7.05 1.67
CA VAL A 69 -3.53 -7.47 0.62
C VAL A 69 -3.68 -8.97 0.36
N PRO A 70 -3.47 -9.43 -0.89
CA PRO A 70 -3.55 -10.84 -1.27
C PRO A 70 -2.32 -11.63 -0.86
N ILE A 71 -1.93 -11.51 0.41
CA ILE A 71 -0.83 -12.22 1.05
C ILE A 71 -1.40 -12.98 2.24
N ILE A 72 -0.96 -14.22 2.39
CA ILE A 72 -1.37 -15.13 3.46
C ILE A 72 -0.15 -15.54 4.30
N GLY A 73 -0.38 -15.70 5.58
CA GLY A 73 0.63 -16.02 6.58
C GLY A 73 0.10 -15.65 7.95
N ASP A 74 0.50 -16.42 8.95
CA ASP A 74 -0.03 -16.28 10.29
C ASP A 74 0.93 -15.49 11.16
N ASN A 75 0.37 -14.60 11.97
CA ASN A 75 1.07 -13.85 13.00
C ASN A 75 2.19 -12.93 12.48
N TYR A 76 2.04 -12.38 11.27
CA TYR A 76 2.96 -11.39 10.69
C TYR A 76 2.44 -9.96 10.83
N TYR A 77 3.34 -8.99 10.73
CA TYR A 77 2.98 -7.65 10.28
C TYR A 77 3.24 -7.45 8.80
N TYR A 78 2.32 -6.80 8.12
CA TYR A 78 2.48 -6.33 6.76
C TYR A 78 2.74 -4.82 6.74
N VAL A 79 3.87 -4.38 6.18
CA VAL A 79 4.18 -2.96 6.00
C VAL A 79 3.64 -2.48 4.67
N TYR A 80 2.62 -1.63 4.72
CA TYR A 80 2.03 -0.97 3.55
C TYR A 80 2.95 0.09 2.96
N CYS A 81 3.52 0.93 3.82
CA CYS A 81 4.31 2.07 3.39
C CYS A 81 5.35 2.44 4.44
N LEU A 82 6.57 2.71 4.00
CA LEU A 82 7.60 3.38 4.77
C LEU A 82 8.14 4.52 3.91
N TRP A 83 7.87 5.76 4.30
CA TRP A 83 8.24 6.93 3.49
C TRP A 83 8.98 7.96 4.33
N VAL A 84 10.18 8.34 3.86
CA VAL A 84 10.93 9.52 4.33
C VAL A 84 11.31 10.37 3.12
N SER A 85 10.92 11.65 3.10
CA SER A 85 11.04 12.53 1.93
C SER A 85 11.66 13.90 2.24
N GLY A 86 12.09 14.60 1.18
CA GLY A 86 12.57 15.98 1.26
C GLY A 86 13.79 16.16 2.16
N SER A 87 13.80 17.26 2.92
CA SER A 87 14.85 17.62 3.89
C SER A 87 15.02 16.63 5.04
N HIS A 88 14.14 15.63 5.14
CA HIS A 88 14.15 14.61 6.18
C HIS A 88 14.89 13.33 5.76
N LYS A 89 15.28 13.19 4.48
CA LYS A 89 16.14 12.08 4.03
C LYS A 89 17.55 12.18 4.62
N GLY A 90 18.21 11.02 4.81
CA GLY A 90 19.58 10.94 5.35
C GLY A 90 19.70 11.21 6.85
N LYS A 91 18.57 11.41 7.54
CA LYS A 91 18.50 11.77 8.96
C LYS A 91 18.20 10.59 9.89
N GLY A 92 18.25 9.35 9.41
CA GLY A 92 17.98 8.17 10.27
C GLY A 92 16.51 7.91 10.61
N TYR A 93 15.56 8.78 10.22
CA TYR A 93 14.13 8.55 10.49
C TYR A 93 13.58 7.21 9.97
N GLY A 94 14.06 6.75 8.82
CA GLY A 94 13.67 5.44 8.29
C GLY A 94 14.05 4.31 9.24
N ASN A 95 15.24 4.38 9.86
CA ASN A 95 15.68 3.39 10.84
C ASN A 95 14.79 3.44 12.08
N LEU A 96 14.56 4.63 12.65
CA LEU A 96 13.71 4.79 13.83
C LEU A 96 12.29 4.24 13.63
N LEU A 97 11.71 4.46 12.44
CA LEU A 97 10.39 3.97 12.08
C LEU A 97 10.36 2.43 11.92
N MET A 98 11.37 1.85 11.26
CA MET A 98 11.49 0.40 11.11
C MET A 98 11.79 -0.29 12.44
N GLU A 99 12.68 0.26 13.25
CA GLU A 99 13.01 -0.22 14.60
C GLU A 99 11.78 -0.22 15.51
N TYR A 100 10.95 0.82 15.43
CA TYR A 100 9.67 0.86 16.14
C TYR A 100 8.76 -0.30 15.73
N CYS A 101 8.59 -0.54 14.42
CA CYS A 101 7.75 -1.62 13.91
C CYS A 101 8.29 -3.00 14.33
N LEU A 102 9.62 -3.20 14.31
CA LEU A 102 10.28 -4.42 14.79
C LEU A 102 10.08 -4.65 16.29
N ALA A 103 10.21 -3.60 17.10
CA ALA A 103 9.99 -3.68 18.53
C ALA A 103 8.52 -4.00 18.85
N ASP A 104 7.58 -3.35 18.16
CA ASP A 104 6.13 -3.60 18.29
C ASP A 104 5.77 -5.04 17.90
N ALA A 105 6.32 -5.54 16.77
CA ALA A 105 6.14 -6.91 16.33
C ALA A 105 6.60 -7.92 17.40
N LYS A 106 7.81 -7.73 17.95
CA LYS A 106 8.36 -8.59 19.00
C LYS A 106 7.55 -8.52 20.29
N ALA A 107 7.18 -7.32 20.73
CA ALA A 107 6.40 -7.10 21.96
C ALA A 107 5.03 -7.78 21.89
N LYS A 108 4.41 -7.83 20.70
CA LYS A 108 3.14 -8.50 20.45
C LYS A 108 3.28 -9.97 20.01
N GLY A 109 4.49 -10.52 20.13
CA GLY A 109 4.75 -11.93 19.82
C GLY A 109 4.52 -12.32 18.36
N LYS A 110 4.68 -11.38 17.42
CA LYS A 110 4.58 -11.65 15.98
C LYS A 110 5.71 -12.57 15.51
N SER A 111 5.43 -13.38 14.49
CA SER A 111 6.36 -14.29 13.80
C SER A 111 7.31 -13.57 12.86
N GLY A 112 6.98 -12.35 12.44
CA GLY A 112 7.87 -11.51 11.64
C GLY A 112 7.18 -10.32 11.00
N ILE A 113 7.86 -9.72 10.03
CA ILE A 113 7.36 -8.59 9.23
C ILE A 113 7.55 -8.92 7.75
N CYS A 114 6.58 -8.59 6.92
CA CYS A 114 6.64 -8.71 5.48
C CYS A 114 6.14 -7.46 4.76
N MET A 115 6.48 -7.35 3.48
CA MET A 115 6.07 -6.25 2.63
C MET A 115 6.20 -6.60 1.16
N LEU A 116 5.41 -5.93 0.31
CA LEU A 116 5.55 -6.05 -1.13
C LEU A 116 6.88 -5.45 -1.61
N GLY A 117 7.58 -6.19 -2.44
CA GLY A 117 8.79 -5.83 -3.16
C GLY A 117 8.64 -6.05 -4.65
N ALA A 118 9.73 -5.86 -5.39
CA ALA A 118 9.80 -6.13 -6.82
C ALA A 118 11.24 -6.34 -7.26
N LYS A 119 11.46 -7.21 -8.25
CA LYS A 119 12.81 -7.50 -8.79
C LYS A 119 13.57 -6.22 -9.16
N LYS A 120 12.85 -5.25 -9.74
CA LYS A 120 13.34 -3.88 -9.96
C LYS A 120 12.61 -2.90 -9.05
N GLN A 121 13.36 -2.06 -8.35
CA GLN A 121 12.82 -1.04 -7.46
C GLN A 121 11.79 -0.16 -8.17
N LYS A 122 10.61 -0.03 -7.55
CA LYS A 122 9.53 0.88 -7.99
C LYS A 122 9.51 2.10 -7.07
N ALA A 123 9.20 3.27 -7.62
CA ALA A 123 9.31 4.54 -6.90
C ALA A 123 8.35 4.68 -5.70
N TRP A 124 7.22 3.96 -5.72
CA TRP A 124 6.18 3.97 -4.68
C TRP A 124 6.34 2.84 -3.65
N LEU A 125 7.15 1.82 -3.94
CA LEU A 125 7.52 0.80 -2.96
C LEU A 125 8.60 1.35 -2.04
N SER A 126 8.58 0.96 -0.77
CA SER A 126 9.68 1.25 0.15
C SER A 126 11.00 0.72 -0.43
N ASP A 127 12.09 1.40 -0.14
CA ASP A 127 13.40 1.07 -0.69
C ASP A 127 13.83 -0.34 -0.24
N GLN A 128 13.97 -1.25 -1.20
CA GLN A 128 14.30 -2.65 -0.91
C GLN A 128 15.74 -2.81 -0.43
N SER A 129 16.66 -1.95 -0.87
CA SER A 129 18.03 -1.94 -0.36
C SER A 129 18.09 -1.49 1.09
N PHE A 130 17.17 -0.60 1.50
CA PHE A 130 17.02 -0.16 2.89
C PHE A 130 16.57 -1.32 3.79
N VAL A 131 15.47 -2.00 3.45
CA VAL A 131 14.93 -3.08 4.32
C VAL A 131 15.80 -4.33 4.33
N LYS A 132 16.54 -4.62 3.24
CA LYS A 132 17.51 -5.73 3.22
C LYS A 132 18.62 -5.57 4.27
N ARG A 133 18.98 -4.34 4.66
CA ARG A 133 19.94 -4.11 5.77
C ARG A 133 19.39 -4.54 7.14
N PHE A 134 18.07 -4.62 7.29
CA PHE A 134 17.41 -5.18 8.48
C PHE A 134 17.28 -6.70 8.41
N GLY A 135 17.74 -7.35 7.34
CA GLY A 135 17.69 -8.80 7.18
C GLY A 135 16.47 -9.33 6.44
N PHE A 136 15.66 -8.45 5.82
CA PHE A 136 14.57 -8.90 4.93
C PHE A 136 15.12 -9.70 3.74
N LYS A 137 14.44 -10.79 3.41
CA LYS A 137 14.76 -11.69 2.29
C LYS A 137 13.55 -11.84 1.38
N VAL A 138 13.79 -12.20 0.12
CA VAL A 138 12.73 -12.63 -0.79
C VAL A 138 12.25 -14.01 -0.34
N VAL A 139 10.94 -14.16 -0.12
CA VAL A 139 10.32 -15.41 0.38
C VAL A 139 9.29 -15.99 -0.57
N ASP A 140 8.77 -15.18 -1.49
CA ASP A 140 7.88 -15.61 -2.56
C ASP A 140 7.96 -14.65 -3.76
N THR A 141 7.56 -15.07 -4.94
CA THR A 141 7.62 -14.29 -6.17
C THR A 141 6.38 -14.48 -7.04
N THR A 142 6.15 -13.52 -7.93
CA THR A 142 5.12 -13.60 -8.98
C THR A 142 5.77 -13.56 -10.36
N ASP A 143 5.04 -14.01 -11.38
CA ASP A 143 5.50 -13.96 -12.77
C ASP A 143 5.61 -12.53 -13.30
N ASN A 144 4.96 -11.56 -12.65
CA ASN A 144 4.96 -10.14 -13.00
C ASN A 144 6.04 -9.32 -12.27
N ASP A 145 7.16 -9.96 -11.92
CA ASP A 145 8.35 -9.35 -11.30
C ASP A 145 8.13 -8.70 -9.92
N TYR A 146 7.03 -9.03 -9.24
CA TYR A 146 6.86 -8.68 -7.83
C TYR A 146 7.41 -9.78 -6.92
N GLU A 147 7.94 -9.35 -5.80
CA GLU A 147 8.54 -10.20 -4.77
C GLU A 147 7.81 -9.95 -3.44
N LEU A 148 7.70 -10.97 -2.60
CA LEU A 148 7.34 -10.81 -1.21
C LEU A 148 8.62 -10.80 -0.40
N LEU A 149 8.86 -9.72 0.34
CA LEU A 149 9.98 -9.61 1.26
C LEU A 149 9.51 -9.91 2.67
N ALA A 150 10.27 -10.69 3.42
CA ALA A 150 10.00 -10.91 4.84
C ALA A 150 11.27 -10.98 5.68
N LEU A 151 11.14 -10.54 6.92
CA LEU A 151 12.05 -10.81 8.02
C LEU A 151 11.30 -11.68 9.03
N SER A 152 11.63 -12.96 9.06
CA SER A 152 11.07 -13.93 10.00
C SER A 152 11.87 -13.96 11.30
N PHE A 153 11.16 -14.08 12.43
CA PHE A 153 11.74 -14.25 13.77
C PHE A 153 11.75 -15.72 14.22
N ASP A 154 10.88 -16.55 13.65
CA ASP A 154 10.69 -17.95 14.06
C ASP A 154 10.93 -18.97 12.93
N GLY A 155 11.25 -18.52 11.71
CA GLY A 155 11.51 -19.35 10.54
C GLY A 155 10.28 -19.62 9.66
N THR A 156 9.07 -19.28 10.10
CA THR A 156 7.87 -19.32 9.25
C THR A 156 7.97 -18.25 8.15
N MET A 157 7.22 -18.38 7.05
CA MET A 157 7.26 -17.43 5.93
C MET A 157 5.87 -17.18 5.36
N PRO A 158 5.47 -15.91 5.15
CA PRO A 158 4.25 -15.58 4.43
C PRO A 158 4.45 -15.85 2.93
N LYS A 159 3.34 -15.96 2.20
CA LYS A 159 3.32 -16.22 0.76
C LYS A 159 2.20 -15.44 0.08
N PHE A 160 2.34 -15.22 -1.22
CA PHE A 160 1.26 -14.69 -2.03
C PHE A 160 0.06 -15.64 -2.02
N SER A 161 -1.14 -15.06 -2.01
CA SER A 161 -2.38 -15.84 -2.14
C SER A 161 -2.37 -16.61 -3.47
N PRO A 162 -2.88 -17.86 -3.52
CA PRO A 162 -2.97 -18.62 -4.77
C PRO A 162 -3.72 -17.88 -5.89
N SER A 163 -4.67 -17.00 -5.55
CA SER A 163 -5.42 -16.18 -6.50
C SER A 163 -4.52 -15.32 -7.38
N ILE A 164 -3.40 -14.82 -6.85
CA ILE A 164 -2.48 -13.93 -7.56
C ILE A 164 -1.93 -14.55 -8.83
N LYS A 165 -1.69 -15.87 -8.83
CA LYS A 165 -0.97 -16.55 -9.92
C LYS A 165 -1.73 -16.56 -11.25
N ASN A 166 -3.04 -16.28 -11.23
CA ASN A 166 -3.84 -16.30 -12.44
C ASN A 166 -3.67 -15.02 -13.28
N HIS A 167 -3.28 -13.88 -12.68
CA HIS A 167 -3.00 -12.58 -13.35
C HIS A 167 -4.00 -12.16 -14.43
N LYS A 168 -5.22 -12.69 -14.36
CA LYS A 168 -6.24 -12.58 -15.37
C LYS A 168 -7.60 -12.43 -14.71
N ILE A 169 -8.48 -11.76 -15.42
CA ILE A 169 -9.88 -11.61 -15.07
C ILE A 169 -10.72 -11.93 -16.31
N GLU A 170 -11.99 -12.29 -16.09
CA GLU A 170 -12.92 -12.60 -17.17
C GLU A 170 -13.26 -11.34 -17.99
N SER A 171 -13.44 -10.21 -17.29
CA SER A 171 -13.75 -8.91 -17.89
C SER A 171 -12.75 -8.49 -18.96
N LYS A 172 -13.27 -8.03 -20.10
CA LYS A 172 -12.45 -7.53 -21.23
C LYS A 172 -12.32 -6.02 -21.26
N GLU A 173 -13.17 -5.30 -20.54
CA GLU A 173 -13.10 -3.85 -20.42
C GLU A 173 -11.98 -3.41 -19.47
N LEU A 174 -11.74 -2.10 -19.41
CA LEU A 174 -10.82 -1.52 -18.45
C LEU A 174 -11.38 -1.78 -17.04
N THR A 175 -10.70 -2.58 -16.24
CA THR A 175 -11.14 -2.91 -14.88
C THR A 175 -10.09 -2.44 -13.89
N ILE A 176 -10.52 -1.69 -12.87
CA ILE A 176 -9.64 -1.15 -11.84
C ILE A 176 -10.16 -1.57 -10.48
N TYR A 177 -9.34 -2.33 -9.76
CA TYR A 177 -9.55 -2.62 -8.35
C TYR A 177 -8.87 -1.54 -7.52
N TYR A 178 -9.55 -1.02 -6.51
CA TYR A 178 -8.99 0.05 -5.67
C TYR A 178 -9.56 0.05 -4.25
N ASP A 179 -8.80 0.61 -3.31
CA ASP A 179 -9.31 1.02 -2.00
C ASP A 179 -8.83 2.45 -1.68
N MET A 180 -9.27 3.01 -0.54
CA MET A 180 -8.92 4.36 -0.14
C MET A 180 -7.72 4.45 0.83
N GLN A 181 -6.92 3.38 0.93
CA GLN A 181 -5.74 3.37 1.79
C GLN A 181 -4.72 4.44 1.36
N CYS A 182 -4.55 4.68 0.06
CA CYS A 182 -3.68 5.71 -0.47
C CYS A 182 -4.46 6.95 -0.94
N LEU A 183 -4.13 8.12 -0.38
CA LEU A 183 -4.83 9.37 -0.70
C LEU A 183 -4.79 9.77 -2.19
N TYR A 184 -3.84 9.26 -2.98
CA TYR A 184 -3.71 9.58 -4.40
C TYR A 184 -4.74 8.82 -5.26
N VAL A 185 -5.28 7.70 -4.76
CA VAL A 185 -6.27 6.88 -5.46
C VAL A 185 -7.49 7.71 -5.84
N TYR A 186 -7.98 8.56 -4.92
CA TYR A 186 -9.16 9.40 -5.15
C TYR A 186 -9.03 10.24 -6.43
N GLN A 187 -7.90 10.92 -6.62
CA GLN A 187 -7.69 11.74 -7.83
C GLN A 187 -7.60 10.88 -9.09
N SER A 188 -6.93 9.73 -9.02
CA SER A 188 -6.83 8.82 -10.15
C SER A 188 -8.20 8.27 -10.56
N ILE A 189 -9.07 7.92 -9.61
CA ILE A 189 -10.43 7.48 -9.89
C ILE A 189 -11.24 8.58 -10.58
N GLU A 190 -11.26 9.79 -10.04
CA GLU A 190 -12.04 10.89 -10.63
C GLU A 190 -11.56 11.24 -12.04
N MET A 191 -10.24 11.26 -12.25
CA MET A 191 -9.64 11.51 -13.57
C MET A 191 -10.00 10.42 -14.59
N ILE A 192 -9.98 9.14 -14.18
CA ILE A 192 -10.32 8.02 -15.06
C ILE A 192 -11.81 8.03 -15.38
N LYS A 193 -12.68 8.25 -14.39
CA LYS A 193 -14.13 8.38 -14.60
C LYS A 193 -14.44 9.42 -15.66
N GLN A 194 -13.91 10.64 -15.49
CA GLN A 194 -14.12 11.75 -16.43
C GLN A 194 -13.61 11.41 -17.82
N TYR A 195 -12.40 10.85 -17.93
CA TYR A 195 -11.85 10.49 -19.23
C TYR A 195 -12.69 9.41 -19.93
N CYS A 196 -13.06 8.35 -19.22
CA CYS A 196 -13.82 7.24 -19.78
C CYS A 196 -15.22 7.66 -20.19
N GLU A 197 -15.90 8.48 -19.40
CA GLU A 197 -17.22 9.04 -19.74
C GLU A 197 -17.14 9.91 -21.00
N MET A 198 -16.17 10.84 -21.08
CA MET A 198 -16.02 11.73 -22.24
C MET A 198 -15.61 11.03 -23.54
N ASN A 199 -15.01 9.84 -23.46
CA ASN A 199 -14.48 9.11 -24.61
C ASN A 199 -15.24 7.79 -24.86
N GLU A 200 -16.37 7.58 -24.18
CA GLU A 200 -17.20 6.37 -24.30
C GLU A 200 -16.40 5.06 -24.12
N VAL A 201 -15.45 5.07 -23.19
CA VAL A 201 -14.62 3.90 -22.87
C VAL A 201 -15.29 3.12 -21.73
N PRO A 202 -15.72 1.86 -21.94
CA PRO A 202 -16.24 1.02 -20.86
C PRO A 202 -15.20 0.84 -19.76
N VAL A 203 -15.61 1.11 -18.52
CA VAL A 203 -14.75 1.00 -17.34
C VAL A 203 -15.50 0.43 -16.15
N SER A 204 -14.91 -0.59 -15.52
CA SER A 204 -15.33 -1.16 -14.25
C SER A 204 -14.43 -0.65 -13.14
N LEU A 205 -14.97 0.13 -12.21
CA LEU A 205 -14.27 0.60 -11.02
C LEU A 205 -14.75 -0.19 -9.80
N ILE A 206 -13.98 -1.21 -9.41
CA ILE A 206 -14.34 -2.15 -8.36
C ILE A 206 -13.65 -1.74 -7.06
N GLN A 207 -14.44 -1.20 -6.12
CA GLN A 207 -13.93 -0.93 -4.79
C GLN A 207 -13.72 -2.25 -4.03
N VAL A 208 -12.52 -2.42 -3.48
CA VAL A 208 -12.18 -3.47 -2.54
C VAL A 208 -12.63 -2.98 -1.17
N ASP A 209 -13.81 -3.39 -0.76
CA ASP A 209 -14.55 -2.94 0.43
C ASP A 209 -14.74 -4.06 1.48
N THR A 210 -14.15 -5.24 1.24
CA THR A 210 -14.08 -6.32 2.24
C THR A 210 -12.68 -6.92 2.27
N LEU A 211 -12.27 -7.40 3.45
CA LEU A 211 -11.02 -8.12 3.64
C LEU A 211 -10.94 -9.37 2.73
N GLN A 212 -12.05 -10.09 2.57
CA GLN A 212 -12.12 -11.25 1.69
C GLN A 212 -11.78 -10.88 0.24
N LYS A 213 -12.41 -9.81 -0.31
CA LYS A 213 -12.08 -9.32 -1.66
C LYS A 213 -10.60 -9.01 -1.77
N ALA A 214 -10.02 -8.32 -0.78
CA ALA A 214 -8.60 -7.97 -0.80
C ALA A 214 -7.67 -9.21 -0.79
N LYS A 215 -8.04 -10.27 -0.06
CA LYS A 215 -7.29 -11.53 0.02
C LYS A 215 -7.38 -12.37 -1.25
N GLU A 216 -8.49 -12.28 -1.98
CA GLU A 216 -8.79 -13.09 -3.17
C GLU A 216 -8.42 -12.40 -4.49
N LEU A 217 -7.85 -11.19 -4.46
CA LEU A 217 -7.48 -10.47 -5.68
C LEU A 217 -6.54 -11.28 -6.58
N PRO A 218 -6.73 -11.23 -7.91
CA PRO A 218 -5.95 -12.03 -8.87
C PRO A 218 -4.62 -11.37 -9.28
N CYS A 219 -4.04 -10.54 -8.41
CA CYS A 219 -2.77 -9.85 -8.65
C CYS A 219 -2.15 -9.38 -7.33
N VAL A 220 -0.89 -8.94 -7.38
CA VAL A 220 -0.35 -8.16 -6.26
C VAL A 220 -1.17 -6.90 -6.07
N PHE A 221 -1.36 -6.49 -4.82
CA PHE A 221 -2.19 -5.35 -4.51
C PHE A 221 -1.77 -4.74 -3.18
N ASN A 222 -1.83 -3.41 -3.12
CA ASN A 222 -1.76 -2.62 -1.88
C ASN A 222 -3.01 -1.76 -1.75
N ASN A 223 -3.41 -1.10 -2.83
CA ASN A 223 -4.57 -0.20 -2.90
C ASN A 223 -5.07 0.06 -4.33
N TRP A 224 -4.40 -0.48 -5.36
CA TRP A 224 -4.69 -0.22 -6.76
C TRP A 224 -4.19 -1.37 -7.66
N ALA A 225 -5.02 -1.81 -8.60
CA ALA A 225 -4.62 -2.69 -9.69
C ALA A 225 -5.47 -2.43 -10.94
N VAL A 226 -4.84 -2.45 -12.11
CA VAL A 226 -5.45 -2.22 -13.41
C VAL A 226 -5.37 -3.49 -14.24
N PHE A 227 -6.48 -3.81 -14.89
CA PHE A 227 -6.60 -4.86 -15.88
C PHE A 227 -7.24 -4.31 -17.15
N TYR A 228 -6.86 -4.87 -18.29
CA TYR A 228 -7.49 -4.58 -19.57
C TYR A 228 -7.44 -5.81 -20.48
N LYS A 229 -8.53 -6.08 -21.20
CA LYS A 229 -8.71 -7.29 -22.03
C LYS A 229 -8.46 -8.59 -21.25
N GLY A 230 -8.73 -8.58 -19.96
CA GLY A 230 -8.55 -9.71 -19.05
C GLY A 230 -7.10 -9.95 -18.60
N ASN A 231 -6.15 -9.05 -18.89
CA ASN A 231 -4.76 -9.18 -18.45
C ASN A 231 -4.40 -8.13 -17.41
N PHE A 232 -3.56 -8.50 -16.45
CA PHE A 232 -2.98 -7.56 -15.51
C PHE A 232 -2.07 -6.55 -16.24
N GLU A 233 -2.32 -5.26 -16.00
CA GLU A 233 -1.60 -4.16 -16.64
C GLU A 233 -0.58 -3.52 -15.71
N THR A 234 -1.03 -3.11 -14.51
CA THR A 234 -0.18 -2.41 -13.55
C THR A 234 -0.84 -2.25 -12.18
N VAL A 235 -0.04 -2.04 -11.13
CA VAL A 235 -0.49 -1.49 -9.83
C VAL A 235 -0.07 -0.03 -9.65
N ASN A 236 0.47 0.60 -10.68
CA ASN A 236 0.74 2.04 -10.65
C ASN A 236 -0.56 2.81 -10.86
N LEU A 237 -0.75 3.88 -10.08
CA LEU A 237 -1.76 4.87 -10.37
C LEU A 237 -1.58 5.40 -11.80
N LEU A 238 -2.69 5.57 -12.52
CA LEU A 238 -2.67 6.03 -13.89
C LEU A 238 -2.67 7.56 -13.93
N ASP A 239 -1.99 8.09 -14.96
CA ASP A 239 -2.30 9.38 -15.56
C ASP A 239 -2.99 9.16 -16.92
N ILE A 240 -3.45 10.25 -17.55
CA ILE A 240 -4.12 10.18 -18.85
C ILE A 240 -3.22 9.59 -19.94
N ALA A 241 -1.92 9.88 -19.91
CA ALA A 241 -1.00 9.39 -20.94
C ALA A 241 -0.81 7.87 -20.84
N TYR A 242 -0.69 7.35 -19.63
CA TYR A 242 -0.57 5.92 -19.39
C TYR A 242 -1.90 5.20 -19.65
N LEU A 243 -3.02 5.76 -19.22
CA LEU A 243 -4.35 5.24 -19.56
C LEU A 243 -4.51 5.08 -21.09
N LYS A 244 -4.19 6.12 -21.86
CA LYS A 244 -4.21 6.08 -23.33
C LYS A 244 -3.30 5.00 -23.92
N ARG A 245 -2.15 4.70 -23.30
CA ARG A 245 -1.26 3.62 -23.75
C ARG A 245 -1.85 2.24 -23.50
N ILE A 246 -2.52 2.04 -22.37
CA ILE A 246 -3.22 0.78 -22.07
C ILE A 246 -4.34 0.56 -23.07
N LEU A 247 -5.18 1.57 -23.31
CA LEU A 247 -6.33 1.48 -24.21
C LEU A 247 -5.98 1.26 -25.69
N LYS A 248 -4.73 1.51 -26.09
CA LYS A 248 -4.23 1.25 -27.45
C LYS A 248 -3.84 -0.22 -27.71
N LYS A 249 -3.74 -1.04 -26.67
CA LYS A 249 -3.55 -2.49 -26.80
C LYS A 249 -4.82 -3.15 -27.31
#